data_AF-A0A2N2BAJ0-F1
#
_entry.id   AF-A0A2N2BAJ0-F1
#
_cell.length_a   1.000
_cell.length_b   1.000
_cell.length_c   1.000
_cell.angle_alpha   90.00
_cell.angle_beta   90.00
_cell.angle_gamma   90.00
#
_symmetry.space_group_name_H-M   'P 1'
#
loop_
_entity.id
_entity.type
_entity.pdbx_description
1 polymer ?
#
loop_
_entity_poly.entity_id
_entity_poly.type
_entity_poly.pdbx_seq_one_letter_code
_entity_poly.pdbx_strand_id
1 'polypeptide(L)'
;MTLKKFINKPENITSELLEGLALANPFILEVMPNNLVVSKGLRTANRVTIVTLGGSGHEPALEGFVGEGMIDVAVVGDVFAAPGYKAVFEALQLADKGKGILLVVLNHAGDMLAATRTMEEAHKAGIKVSMVVTREDVAYAPRSDADRRRGLVGCVPLYKIVGAAAAQGKSLHEITAIAQDFADNMATIAVACKTATHPQNGSAFSVLGTDQMEIGMGQHGEGGGDRQKMKSADETAILMSDLLIADLNLCAGETIMV
;
A
#
# COMPACT_ATOMS: atom_id res chain seq x y z
N MET A 1 8.41 30.26 8.14
CA MET A 1 9.56 29.35 8.39
C MET A 1 9.95 28.72 7.07
N THR A 2 11.24 28.58 6.76
CA THR A 2 11.69 27.88 5.56
C THR A 2 11.38 26.39 5.67
N LEU A 3 10.72 25.81 4.67
CA LEU A 3 10.39 24.39 4.63
C LEU A 3 11.69 23.58 4.52
N LYS A 4 11.99 22.74 5.53
CA LYS A 4 13.21 21.92 5.57
C LYS A 4 12.99 20.60 4.84
N LYS A 5 13.09 20.61 3.50
CA LYS A 5 12.94 19.43 2.64
C LYS A 5 13.98 19.47 1.51
N PHE A 6 14.55 18.31 1.17
CA PHE A 6 15.40 18.15 -0.01
C PHE A 6 14.50 17.93 -1.23
N ILE A 7 14.06 19.03 -1.84
CA ILE A 7 13.20 19.02 -3.03
C ILE A 7 13.65 20.14 -3.97
N ASN A 8 13.43 19.96 -5.27
CA ASN A 8 13.55 21.05 -6.23
C ASN A 8 12.21 21.81 -6.30
N LYS A 9 11.36 21.44 -7.25
CA LYS A 9 10.02 22.04 -7.41
C LYS A 9 8.96 21.14 -6.77
N PRO A 10 8.01 21.68 -5.98
CA PRO A 10 6.92 20.91 -5.38
C PRO A 10 6.14 20.02 -6.36
N GLU A 11 5.86 20.51 -7.56
CA GLU A 11 5.13 19.79 -8.61
C GLU A 11 5.91 18.62 -9.22
N ASN A 12 7.23 18.55 -9.02
CA ASN A 12 8.09 17.53 -9.59
C ASN A 12 8.50 16.45 -8.58
N ILE A 13 8.06 16.53 -7.32
CA ILE A 13 8.56 15.65 -6.25
C ILE A 13 8.44 14.17 -6.65
N THR A 14 7.26 13.76 -7.08
CA THR A 14 7.00 12.36 -7.48
C THR A 14 7.84 11.99 -8.71
N SER A 15 7.89 12.82 -9.75
CA SER A 15 8.61 12.48 -10.98
C SER A 15 10.12 12.39 -10.76
N GLU A 16 10.71 13.33 -10.02
CA GLU A 16 12.15 13.32 -9.68
C GLU A 16 12.52 12.16 -8.75
N LEU A 17 11.64 11.81 -7.80
CA LEU A 17 11.78 10.60 -6.98
C LEU A 17 11.87 9.34 -7.85
N LEU A 18 10.92 9.18 -8.76
CA LEU A 18 10.84 8.01 -9.63
C LEU A 18 11.99 7.95 -10.64
N GLU A 19 12.43 9.09 -11.16
CA GLU A 19 13.65 9.19 -11.97
C GLU A 19 14.86 8.67 -11.19
N GLY A 20 15.05 9.13 -9.95
CA GLY A 20 16.11 8.66 -9.07
C GLY A 20 16.04 7.15 -8.79
N LEU A 21 14.84 6.63 -8.53
CA LEU A 21 14.62 5.20 -8.31
C LEU A 21 15.03 4.37 -9.53
N ALA A 22 14.65 4.80 -10.74
CA ALA A 22 15.00 4.13 -11.99
C ALA A 22 16.51 4.12 -12.26
N LEU A 23 17.18 5.26 -12.02
CA LEU A 23 18.62 5.39 -12.18
C LEU A 23 19.40 4.54 -11.17
N ALA A 24 18.88 4.41 -9.95
CA ALA A 24 19.49 3.57 -8.91
C ALA A 24 19.31 2.08 -9.16
N ASN A 25 18.25 1.67 -9.87
CA ASN A 25 17.86 0.26 -10.04
C ASN A 25 17.65 -0.16 -11.51
N PRO A 26 18.59 0.14 -12.43
CA PRO A 26 18.35 0.04 -13.88
C PRO A 26 18.14 -1.40 -14.38
N PHE A 27 18.58 -2.40 -13.61
CA PHE A 27 18.45 -3.82 -13.94
C PHE A 27 17.19 -4.48 -13.35
N ILE A 28 16.50 -3.80 -12.43
CA ILE A 28 15.33 -4.35 -11.72
C ILE A 28 14.04 -3.76 -12.27
N LEU A 29 14.02 -2.45 -12.50
CA LEU A 29 12.81 -1.72 -12.89
C LEU A 29 13.07 -0.63 -13.92
N GLU A 30 12.00 -0.13 -14.50
CA GLU A 30 11.97 1.11 -15.28
C GLU A 30 10.74 1.94 -14.92
N VAL A 31 10.83 3.25 -15.14
CA VAL A 31 9.70 4.16 -14.98
C VAL A 31 9.21 4.57 -16.37
N MET A 32 7.94 4.31 -16.61
CA MET A 32 7.21 4.65 -17.83
C MET A 32 6.35 5.91 -17.60
N PRO A 33 5.78 6.52 -18.66
CA PRO A 33 4.84 7.63 -18.51
C PRO A 33 3.73 7.33 -17.49
N ASN A 34 3.05 8.37 -16.99
CA ASN A 34 1.99 8.22 -15.97
C ASN A 34 2.46 7.54 -14.66
N ASN A 35 3.74 7.70 -14.31
CA ASN A 35 4.33 7.19 -13.06
C ASN A 35 4.16 5.68 -12.86
N LEU A 36 4.24 4.94 -13.97
CA LEU A 36 4.22 3.49 -14.00
C LEU A 36 5.62 2.97 -13.67
N VAL A 37 5.79 2.38 -12.48
CA VAL A 37 7.04 1.71 -12.10
C VAL A 37 6.90 0.23 -12.44
N VAL A 38 7.72 -0.24 -13.37
CA VAL A 38 7.53 -1.52 -14.06
C VAL A 38 8.74 -2.42 -13.83
N SER A 39 8.51 -3.65 -13.39
CA SER A 39 9.56 -4.65 -13.26
C SER A 39 10.11 -5.03 -14.63
N LYS A 40 11.44 -5.09 -14.77
CA LYS A 40 12.08 -5.63 -15.99
C LYS A 40 11.68 -7.09 -16.26
N GLY A 41 11.36 -7.85 -15.20
CA GLY A 41 10.87 -9.22 -15.29
C GLY A 41 9.49 -9.36 -15.94
N LEU A 42 8.71 -8.28 -16.02
CA LEU A 42 7.39 -8.30 -16.66
C LEU A 42 7.49 -8.68 -18.16
N ARG A 43 8.58 -8.34 -18.84
CA ARG A 43 8.77 -8.59 -20.29
C ARG A 43 8.68 -10.07 -20.66
N THR A 44 9.12 -10.94 -19.76
CA THR A 44 9.17 -12.40 -19.97
C THR A 44 8.16 -13.16 -19.10
N ALA A 45 7.28 -12.45 -18.39
CA ALA A 45 6.33 -13.06 -17.48
C ALA A 45 5.34 -13.97 -18.23
N ASN A 46 5.25 -15.23 -17.78
CA ASN A 46 4.27 -16.22 -18.24
C ASN A 46 3.51 -16.80 -17.04
N ARG A 47 3.07 -15.91 -16.16
CA ARG A 47 2.36 -16.18 -14.91
C ARG A 47 1.34 -15.07 -14.66
N VAL A 48 0.51 -15.23 -13.63
CA VAL A 48 -0.30 -14.11 -13.11
C VAL A 48 0.62 -12.95 -12.74
N THR A 49 0.24 -11.73 -13.09
CA THR A 49 0.98 -10.52 -12.76
C THR A 49 0.33 -9.78 -11.60
N ILE A 50 1.16 -9.10 -10.82
CA ILE A 50 0.75 -8.38 -9.61
C ILE A 50 0.84 -6.88 -9.86
N VAL A 51 -0.28 -6.19 -9.70
CA VAL A 51 -0.39 -4.74 -9.87
C VAL A 51 -0.90 -4.12 -8.57
N THR A 52 -0.41 -2.93 -8.23
CA THR A 52 -0.92 -2.13 -7.11
C THR A 52 -0.88 -0.64 -7.47
N LEU A 53 -1.57 0.17 -6.68
CA LEU A 53 -1.65 1.62 -6.82
C LEU A 53 -1.56 2.29 -5.44
N GLY A 54 -1.11 3.54 -5.42
CA GLY A 54 -1.15 4.39 -4.24
C GLY A 54 -0.47 5.73 -4.48
N GLY A 55 -0.70 6.69 -3.59
CA GLY A 55 0.05 7.96 -3.58
C GLY A 55 1.49 7.78 -3.09
N SER A 56 2.39 8.66 -3.54
CA SER A 56 3.76 8.73 -3.03
C SER A 56 3.81 9.33 -1.61
N GLY A 57 5.00 9.35 -1.00
CA GLY A 57 5.23 9.83 0.37
C GLY A 57 5.30 8.72 1.42
N HIS A 58 5.23 7.45 0.98
CA HIS A 58 5.34 6.24 1.81
C HIS A 58 6.54 5.38 1.43
N GLU A 59 7.52 5.96 0.74
CA GLU A 59 8.68 5.25 0.20
C GLU A 59 9.34 4.37 1.30
N PRO A 60 9.64 3.08 1.05
CA PRO A 60 9.66 2.43 -0.26
C PRO A 60 8.31 1.90 -0.76
N ALA A 61 7.21 2.10 -0.03
CA ALA A 61 5.89 1.70 -0.49
C ALA A 61 5.35 2.76 -1.48
N LEU A 62 4.93 2.37 -2.68
CA LEU A 62 4.78 1.00 -3.21
C LEU A 62 5.89 0.61 -4.20
N GLU A 63 6.54 1.59 -4.82
CA GLU A 63 7.46 1.45 -5.95
C GLU A 63 8.75 0.69 -5.64
N GLY A 64 9.24 0.75 -4.39
CA GLY A 64 10.42 0.01 -3.96
C GLY A 64 10.21 -1.51 -3.89
N PHE A 65 8.96 -1.98 -3.97
CA PHE A 65 8.61 -3.40 -3.99
C PHE A 65 8.35 -3.94 -5.41
N VAL A 66 8.62 -3.15 -6.45
CA VAL A 66 8.58 -3.58 -7.85
C VAL A 66 9.81 -4.40 -8.18
N GLY A 67 9.61 -5.65 -8.60
CA GLY A 67 10.70 -6.59 -8.83
C GLY A 67 10.25 -8.04 -8.88
N GLU A 68 11.19 -8.91 -9.22
CA GLU A 68 10.94 -10.35 -9.28
C GLU A 68 10.44 -10.90 -7.94
N GLY A 69 9.35 -11.65 -7.97
CA GLY A 69 8.77 -12.30 -6.79
C GLY A 69 7.92 -11.41 -5.89
N MET A 70 7.67 -10.15 -6.28
CA MET A 70 6.77 -9.21 -5.61
C MET A 70 5.82 -8.52 -6.63
N ILE A 71 5.93 -7.20 -6.82
CA ILE A 71 5.06 -6.41 -7.69
C ILE A 71 5.63 -6.36 -9.12
N ASP A 72 4.78 -6.56 -10.12
CA ASP A 72 5.16 -6.41 -11.52
C ASP A 72 4.99 -4.96 -12.03
N VAL A 73 3.90 -4.28 -11.61
CA VAL A 73 3.66 -2.86 -11.91
C VAL A 73 3.10 -2.13 -10.69
N ALA A 74 3.72 -1.03 -10.30
CA ALA A 74 3.20 -0.07 -9.33
C ALA A 74 2.78 1.21 -10.03
N VAL A 75 1.60 1.73 -9.70
CA VAL A 75 1.10 3.01 -10.23
C VAL A 75 1.18 4.06 -9.13
N VAL A 76 2.09 5.01 -9.29
CA VAL A 76 2.44 5.97 -8.24
C VAL A 76 1.74 7.31 -8.48
N GLY A 77 0.82 7.66 -7.60
CA GLY A 77 0.17 8.96 -7.58
C GLY A 77 1.05 10.05 -6.98
N ASP A 78 0.49 11.26 -6.88
CA ASP A 78 1.15 12.36 -6.17
C ASP A 78 1.22 12.10 -4.66
N VAL A 79 1.97 12.95 -3.96
CA VAL A 79 2.19 12.80 -2.51
C VAL A 79 0.85 12.73 -1.78
N PHE A 80 0.59 11.58 -1.15
CA PHE A 80 -0.65 11.25 -0.43
C PHE A 80 -1.95 11.34 -1.27
N ALA A 81 -1.84 11.25 -2.60
CA ALA A 81 -2.96 11.28 -3.51
C ALA A 81 -2.91 10.08 -4.47
N ALA A 82 -4.02 9.31 -4.51
CA ALA A 82 -4.14 8.17 -5.40
C ALA A 82 -3.95 8.58 -6.89
N PRO A 83 -3.35 7.71 -7.73
CA PRO A 83 -3.26 7.96 -9.16
C PRO A 83 -4.65 7.93 -9.83
N GLY A 84 -4.75 8.55 -11.00
CA GLY A 84 -5.98 8.49 -11.79
C GLY A 84 -6.24 7.10 -12.37
N TYR A 85 -7.50 6.67 -12.41
CA TYR A 85 -7.91 5.33 -12.89
C TYR A 85 -7.40 4.98 -14.30
N LYS A 86 -7.16 5.97 -15.16
CA LYS A 86 -6.61 5.78 -16.52
C LYS A 86 -5.19 5.24 -16.49
N ALA A 87 -4.35 5.75 -15.58
CA ALA A 87 -2.99 5.25 -15.39
C ALA A 87 -3.01 3.81 -14.85
N VAL A 88 -3.93 3.51 -13.93
CA VAL A 88 -4.11 2.16 -13.41
C VAL A 88 -4.61 1.21 -14.50
N PHE A 89 -5.52 1.66 -15.37
CA PHE A 89 -5.96 0.87 -16.51
C PHE A 89 -4.84 0.61 -17.53
N GLU A 90 -3.99 1.60 -17.80
CA GLU A 90 -2.78 1.42 -18.62
C GLU A 90 -1.82 0.38 -17.98
N ALA A 91 -1.66 0.41 -16.65
CA ALA A 91 -0.90 -0.59 -15.92
C ALA A 91 -1.47 -2.00 -16.12
N LEU A 92 -2.80 -2.17 -16.06
CA LEU A 92 -3.45 -3.45 -16.32
C LEU A 92 -3.21 -3.93 -17.76
N GLN A 93 -3.32 -3.04 -18.75
CA GLN A 93 -3.03 -3.39 -20.14
C GLN A 93 -1.58 -3.85 -20.33
N LEU A 94 -0.63 -3.18 -19.68
CA LEU A 94 0.78 -3.55 -19.72
C LEU A 94 1.04 -4.89 -19.01
N ALA A 95 0.37 -5.11 -17.89
CA ALA A 95 0.51 -6.29 -17.04
C ALA A 95 -0.21 -7.53 -17.58
N ASP A 96 -1.14 -7.39 -18.52
CA ASP A 96 -1.84 -8.53 -19.11
C ASP A 96 -0.90 -9.39 -19.96
N LYS A 97 -0.54 -10.56 -19.43
CA LYS A 97 0.24 -11.60 -20.13
C LYS A 97 -0.61 -12.83 -20.48
N GLY A 98 -1.93 -12.69 -20.49
CA GLY A 98 -2.88 -13.77 -20.81
C GLY A 98 -3.06 -14.81 -19.70
N LYS A 99 -2.48 -14.60 -18.51
CA LYS A 99 -2.67 -15.46 -17.33
C LYS A 99 -3.58 -14.84 -16.27
N GLY A 100 -3.93 -13.57 -16.44
CA GLY A 100 -4.71 -12.77 -15.51
C GLY A 100 -3.84 -11.93 -14.57
N ILE A 101 -4.49 -10.99 -13.89
CA ILE A 101 -3.85 -9.96 -13.07
C ILE A 101 -4.48 -9.96 -11.67
N LEU A 102 -3.66 -9.94 -10.62
CA LEU A 102 -4.12 -9.58 -9.28
C LEU A 102 -3.85 -8.09 -9.04
N LEU A 103 -4.91 -7.32 -8.82
CA LEU A 103 -4.85 -5.93 -8.37
C LEU A 103 -4.96 -5.91 -6.83
N VAL A 104 -3.90 -5.51 -6.16
CA VAL A 104 -3.89 -5.29 -4.70
C VAL A 104 -4.17 -3.82 -4.43
N VAL A 105 -5.12 -3.53 -3.54
CA VAL A 105 -5.60 -2.17 -3.26
C VAL A 105 -5.64 -1.96 -1.75
N LEU A 106 -5.11 -0.83 -1.25
CA LEU A 106 -5.29 -0.46 0.15
C LEU A 106 -6.67 0.20 0.31
N ASN A 107 -7.35 -0.05 1.42
CA ASN A 107 -8.66 0.56 1.68
C ASN A 107 -8.55 2.04 2.07
N HIS A 108 -8.23 2.87 1.08
CA HIS A 108 -8.32 4.32 1.13
C HIS A 108 -9.29 4.80 0.05
N ALA A 109 -10.05 5.85 0.36
CA ALA A 109 -11.13 6.31 -0.52
C ALA A 109 -10.66 6.63 -1.94
N GLY A 110 -9.49 7.26 -2.09
CA GLY A 110 -8.90 7.56 -3.41
C GLY A 110 -8.52 6.31 -4.18
N ASP A 111 -7.83 5.37 -3.53
CA ASP A 111 -7.38 4.12 -4.13
C ASP A 111 -8.57 3.24 -4.54
N MET A 112 -9.58 3.12 -3.67
CA MET A 112 -10.81 2.38 -3.95
C MET A 112 -11.62 3.00 -5.09
N LEU A 113 -11.71 4.32 -5.18
CA LEU A 113 -12.38 5.01 -6.28
C LEU A 113 -11.66 4.73 -7.61
N ALA A 114 -10.33 4.86 -7.63
CA ALA A 114 -9.53 4.59 -8.82
C ALA A 114 -9.66 3.12 -9.24
N ALA A 115 -9.47 2.19 -8.31
CA ALA A 115 -9.55 0.76 -8.55
C ALA A 115 -10.93 0.33 -9.05
N THR A 116 -12.02 0.81 -8.45
CA THR A 116 -13.39 0.46 -8.87
C THR A 116 -13.63 0.88 -10.33
N ARG A 117 -13.24 2.11 -10.69
CA ARG A 117 -13.34 2.59 -12.08
C ARG A 117 -12.44 1.80 -13.03
N THR A 118 -11.24 1.43 -12.60
CA THR A 118 -10.34 0.60 -13.40
C THR A 118 -10.90 -0.81 -13.62
N MET A 119 -11.54 -1.42 -12.63
CA MET A 119 -12.19 -2.73 -12.76
C MET A 119 -13.36 -2.68 -13.77
N GLU A 120 -14.14 -1.60 -13.78
CA GLU A 120 -15.18 -1.37 -14.79
C GLU A 120 -14.60 -1.34 -16.21
N GLU A 121 -13.50 -0.61 -16.42
CA GLU A 121 -12.84 -0.52 -17.74
C GLU A 121 -12.14 -1.83 -18.15
N ALA A 122 -11.50 -2.52 -17.21
CA ALA A 122 -10.90 -3.84 -17.44
C ALA A 122 -11.94 -4.87 -17.89
N HIS A 123 -13.13 -4.86 -17.26
CA HIS A 123 -14.24 -5.72 -17.67
C HIS A 123 -14.70 -5.42 -19.10
N LYS A 124 -14.89 -4.15 -19.45
CA LYS A 124 -15.26 -3.74 -20.83
C LYS A 124 -14.21 -4.14 -21.87
N ALA A 125 -12.94 -4.11 -21.49
CA ALA A 125 -11.82 -4.48 -22.35
C ALA A 125 -11.54 -6.01 -22.40
N GLY A 126 -12.25 -6.82 -21.60
CA GLY A 126 -12.02 -8.26 -21.53
C GLY A 126 -10.73 -8.67 -20.80
N ILE A 127 -10.12 -7.76 -20.03
CA ILE A 127 -8.92 -8.04 -19.24
C ILE A 127 -9.32 -8.87 -18.01
N LYS A 128 -8.68 -10.03 -17.84
CA LYS A 128 -8.93 -10.92 -16.70
C LYS A 128 -8.20 -10.39 -15.46
N VAL A 129 -8.91 -9.69 -14.59
CA VAL A 129 -8.37 -9.12 -13.34
C VAL A 129 -9.22 -9.54 -12.14
N SER A 130 -8.56 -9.81 -11.01
CA SER A 130 -9.18 -9.97 -9.70
C SER A 130 -8.59 -8.93 -8.75
N MET A 131 -9.42 -8.43 -7.83
CA MET A 131 -9.03 -7.40 -6.87
C MET A 131 -9.04 -7.96 -5.47
N VAL A 132 -8.02 -7.63 -4.67
CA VAL A 132 -7.98 -7.89 -3.22
C VAL A 132 -7.69 -6.59 -2.50
N VAL A 133 -8.44 -6.34 -1.43
CA VAL A 133 -8.36 -5.11 -0.65
C VAL A 133 -7.72 -5.40 0.70
N THR A 134 -6.68 -4.64 1.07
CA THR A 134 -6.11 -4.68 2.43
C THR A 134 -6.80 -3.64 3.31
N ARG A 135 -7.25 -4.08 4.50
CA ARG A 135 -8.08 -3.30 5.43
C ARG A 135 -7.81 -3.72 6.87
N GLU A 136 -6.53 -3.86 7.18
CA GLU A 136 -6.03 -4.50 8.39
C GLU A 136 -5.82 -3.54 9.57
N ASP A 137 -5.99 -2.23 9.39
CA ASP A 137 -5.86 -1.27 10.49
C ASP A 137 -6.99 -1.39 11.51
N VAL A 138 -6.64 -1.73 12.75
CA VAL A 138 -7.59 -1.98 13.83
C VAL A 138 -8.05 -0.72 14.55
N ALA A 139 -7.45 0.44 14.28
CA ALA A 139 -7.69 1.68 15.03
C ALA A 139 -9.13 2.21 14.92
N TYR A 140 -9.77 2.02 13.78
CA TYR A 140 -10.96 2.81 13.43
C TYR A 140 -12.29 2.05 13.55
N ALA A 141 -12.31 0.76 13.23
CA ALA A 141 -13.53 -0.04 13.19
C ALA A 141 -13.25 -1.50 13.57
N PRO A 142 -14.21 -2.23 14.16
CA PRO A 142 -14.08 -3.67 14.43
C PRO A 142 -14.08 -4.50 13.12
N ARG A 143 -13.66 -5.76 13.17
CA ARG A 143 -13.61 -6.67 11.99
C ARG A 143 -14.97 -6.84 11.32
N SER A 144 -16.04 -6.79 12.09
CA SER A 144 -17.42 -6.85 11.58
C SER A 144 -17.81 -5.66 10.70
N ASP A 145 -17.03 -4.57 10.74
CA ASP A 145 -17.22 -3.34 9.96
C ASP A 145 -15.91 -3.02 9.20
N ALA A 146 -15.36 -4.04 8.54
CA ALA A 146 -14.05 -3.99 7.89
C ALA A 146 -13.97 -2.93 6.77
N ASP A 147 -15.09 -2.56 6.15
CA ASP A 147 -15.13 -1.57 5.07
C ASP A 147 -14.71 -0.17 5.55
N ARG A 148 -14.77 0.09 6.86
CA ARG A 148 -14.31 1.35 7.46
C ARG A 148 -12.86 1.29 7.95
N ARG A 149 -12.21 0.12 7.92
CA ARG A 149 -10.78 -0.01 8.28
C ARG A 149 -9.90 0.47 7.15
N ARG A 150 -8.77 1.09 7.49
CA ARG A 150 -7.75 1.48 6.50
C ARG A 150 -6.89 0.28 6.13
N GLY A 151 -6.34 0.29 4.92
CA GLY A 151 -5.18 -0.53 4.58
C GLY A 151 -3.90 0.22 4.92
N LEU A 152 -2.91 -0.43 5.53
CA LEU A 152 -1.63 0.14 5.89
C LEU A 152 -0.49 -0.79 5.40
N VAL A 153 0.44 -1.14 6.28
CA VAL A 153 1.67 -1.89 5.95
C VAL A 153 1.41 -3.36 5.61
N GLY A 154 0.24 -3.92 5.91
CA GLY A 154 -0.11 -5.32 5.64
C GLY A 154 -0.03 -5.70 4.16
N CYS A 155 -0.12 -4.71 3.26
CA CYS A 155 0.08 -4.93 1.83
C CYS A 155 1.48 -5.46 1.48
N VAL A 156 2.53 -5.12 2.24
CA VAL A 156 3.91 -5.51 1.95
C VAL A 156 4.13 -7.02 1.98
N PRO A 157 3.82 -7.74 3.09
CA PRO A 157 3.90 -9.20 3.09
C PRO A 157 2.93 -9.83 2.09
N LEU A 158 1.75 -9.23 1.87
CA LEU A 158 0.81 -9.71 0.86
C LEU A 158 1.47 -9.71 -0.54
N TYR A 159 2.17 -8.64 -0.94
CA TYR A 159 2.91 -8.57 -2.21
C TYR A 159 3.90 -9.74 -2.35
N LYS A 160 4.62 -10.07 -1.27
CA LYS A 160 5.60 -11.15 -1.27
C LYS A 160 4.95 -12.53 -1.39
N ILE A 161 3.81 -12.73 -0.74
CA ILE A 161 3.04 -13.98 -0.76
C ILE A 161 2.47 -14.22 -2.16
N VAL A 162 1.77 -13.23 -2.72
CA VAL A 162 1.13 -13.36 -4.03
C VAL A 162 2.15 -13.40 -5.17
N GLY A 163 3.25 -12.66 -5.06
CA GLY A 163 4.36 -12.73 -6.01
C GLY A 163 5.04 -14.10 -6.00
N ALA A 164 5.22 -14.73 -4.83
CA ALA A 164 5.72 -16.10 -4.74
C ALA A 164 4.73 -17.13 -5.30
N ALA A 165 3.44 -17.00 -4.98
CA ALA A 165 2.40 -17.86 -5.51
C ALA A 165 2.32 -17.78 -7.04
N ALA A 166 2.46 -16.57 -7.60
CA ALA A 166 2.52 -16.34 -9.03
C ALA A 166 3.78 -16.98 -9.67
N ALA A 167 4.94 -16.86 -9.03
CA ALA A 167 6.19 -17.49 -9.50
C ALA A 167 6.08 -19.03 -9.55
N GLN A 168 5.27 -19.62 -8.69
CA GLN A 168 4.95 -21.06 -8.71
C GLN A 168 3.94 -21.46 -9.80
N GLY A 169 3.48 -20.52 -10.62
CA GLY A 169 2.55 -20.77 -11.73
C GLY A 169 1.10 -20.99 -11.29
N LYS A 170 0.73 -20.60 -10.06
CA LYS A 170 -0.66 -20.69 -9.58
C LYS A 170 -1.59 -19.86 -10.47
N SER A 171 -2.82 -20.35 -10.60
CA SER A 171 -3.87 -19.64 -11.34
C SER A 171 -4.31 -18.37 -10.61
N LEU A 172 -4.93 -17.44 -11.34
CA LEU A 172 -5.48 -16.21 -10.74
C LEU A 172 -6.44 -16.52 -9.59
N HIS A 173 -7.29 -17.53 -9.75
CA HIS A 173 -8.23 -17.95 -8.72
C HIS A 173 -7.54 -18.42 -7.43
N GLU A 174 -6.51 -19.27 -7.55
CA GLU A 174 -5.75 -19.73 -6.38
C GLU A 174 -5.00 -18.58 -5.70
N ILE A 175 -4.41 -17.67 -6.47
CA ILE A 175 -3.69 -16.52 -5.95
C ILE A 175 -4.64 -15.55 -5.24
N THR A 176 -5.81 -15.28 -5.82
CA THR A 176 -6.85 -14.47 -5.18
C THR A 176 -7.34 -15.09 -3.87
N ALA A 177 -7.53 -16.42 -3.83
CA ALA A 177 -7.91 -17.10 -2.59
C ALA A 177 -6.83 -16.99 -1.51
N ILE A 178 -5.55 -17.21 -1.85
CA ILE A 178 -4.42 -17.02 -0.92
C ILE A 178 -4.34 -15.58 -0.43
N ALA A 179 -4.50 -14.62 -1.35
CA ALA A 179 -4.44 -13.20 -1.04
C ALA A 179 -5.56 -12.77 -0.10
N GLN A 180 -6.78 -13.25 -0.34
CA GLN A 180 -7.94 -12.96 0.48
C GLN A 180 -7.81 -13.59 1.87
N ASP A 181 -7.40 -14.86 1.95
CA ASP A 181 -7.16 -15.55 3.22
C ASP A 181 -6.12 -14.80 4.06
N PHE A 182 -5.01 -14.38 3.46
CA PHE A 182 -4.03 -13.57 4.16
C PHE A 182 -4.61 -12.22 4.60
N ALA A 183 -5.28 -11.49 3.70
CA ALA A 183 -5.88 -10.18 4.00
C ALA A 183 -6.91 -10.22 5.13
N ASP A 184 -7.70 -11.29 5.21
CA ASP A 184 -8.69 -11.48 6.26
C ASP A 184 -8.05 -11.85 7.62
N ASN A 185 -6.79 -12.28 7.64
CA ASN A 185 -6.06 -12.69 8.85
C ASN A 185 -4.93 -11.72 9.25
N MET A 186 -4.93 -10.50 8.74
CA MET A 186 -3.99 -9.44 9.15
C MET A 186 -4.60 -8.47 10.17
N ALA A 187 -3.77 -7.92 11.05
CA ALA A 187 -4.08 -6.77 11.89
C ALA A 187 -2.86 -5.86 12.00
N THR A 188 -3.05 -4.53 11.90
CA THR A 188 -2.01 -3.53 12.14
C THR A 188 -2.52 -2.41 13.02
N ILE A 189 -1.60 -1.77 13.72
CA ILE A 189 -1.84 -0.56 14.51
C ILE A 189 -0.59 0.31 14.47
N ALA A 190 -0.77 1.62 14.37
CA ALA A 190 0.33 2.58 14.33
C ALA A 190 0.39 3.41 15.62
N VAL A 191 1.55 4.01 15.90
CA VAL A 191 1.68 5.07 16.89
C VAL A 191 2.48 6.22 16.30
N ALA A 192 2.02 7.45 16.53
CA ALA A 192 2.70 8.66 16.10
C ALA A 192 3.07 9.53 17.31
N CYS A 193 4.35 9.86 17.44
CA CYS A 193 4.84 10.88 18.38
C CYS A 193 4.98 12.25 17.72
N LYS A 194 4.88 12.31 16.38
CA LYS A 194 4.93 13.51 15.57
C LYS A 194 4.24 13.24 14.23
N THR A 195 3.64 14.27 13.65
CA THR A 195 2.99 14.19 12.34
C THR A 195 3.94 14.50 11.19
N ALA A 196 3.64 13.92 10.02
CA ALA A 196 4.31 14.26 8.78
C ALA A 196 3.99 15.69 8.34
N THR A 197 4.96 16.32 7.67
CA THR A 197 4.76 17.62 7.01
C THR A 197 4.78 17.39 5.51
N HIS A 198 3.68 17.79 4.86
CA HIS A 198 3.49 17.65 3.43
C HIS A 198 4.56 18.47 2.68
N PRO A 199 5.35 17.84 1.79
CA PRO A 199 6.52 18.48 1.21
C PRO A 199 6.18 19.56 0.17
N GLN A 200 4.98 19.56 -0.41
CA GLN A 200 4.61 20.56 -1.42
C GLN A 200 4.14 21.90 -0.83
N ASN A 201 3.48 21.88 0.33
CA ASN A 201 2.78 23.04 0.87
C ASN A 201 3.11 23.31 2.36
N GLY A 202 3.90 22.44 2.99
CA GLY A 202 4.28 22.57 4.39
C GLY A 202 3.17 22.32 5.40
N SER A 203 2.00 21.84 4.97
CA SER A 203 0.89 21.55 5.87
C SER A 203 1.12 20.27 6.66
N ALA A 204 0.42 20.14 7.79
CA ALA A 204 0.27 18.89 8.52
C ALA A 204 -1.23 18.60 8.64
N PHE A 205 -1.64 17.35 8.42
CA PHE A 205 -3.04 16.94 8.61
C PHE A 205 -3.47 17.06 10.07
N SER A 206 -2.53 16.89 10.98
CA SER A 206 -2.74 17.16 12.39
C SER A 206 -1.46 17.61 13.09
N VAL A 207 -1.60 18.12 14.32
CA VAL A 207 -0.49 18.52 15.18
C VAL A 207 -0.66 17.83 16.53
N LEU A 208 0.43 17.23 17.02
CA LEU A 208 0.51 16.67 18.37
C LEU A 208 1.27 17.65 19.26
N GLY A 209 0.83 17.76 20.52
CA GLY A 209 1.55 18.48 21.56
C GLY A 209 2.93 17.87 21.84
N THR A 210 3.80 18.63 22.51
CA THR A 210 5.17 18.21 22.80
C THR A 210 5.27 17.01 23.75
N ASP A 211 4.22 16.74 24.52
CA ASP A 211 4.10 15.60 25.43
C ASP A 211 3.03 14.60 25.00
N GLN A 212 2.60 14.63 23.73
CA GLN A 212 1.51 13.79 23.21
C GLN A 212 2.00 12.74 22.20
N MET A 213 1.27 11.63 22.17
CA MET A 213 1.30 10.63 21.11
C MET A 213 -0.14 10.28 20.69
N GLU A 214 -0.29 9.69 19.50
CA GLU A 214 -1.57 9.16 19.02
C GLU A 214 -1.39 7.70 18.59
N ILE A 215 -2.07 6.77 19.26
CA ILE A 215 -2.16 5.36 18.85
C ILE A 215 -3.32 5.23 17.87
N GLY A 216 -3.07 4.69 16.68
CA GLY A 216 -4.05 4.56 15.61
C GLY A 216 -4.09 5.72 14.62
N MET A 217 -3.04 6.56 14.56
CA MET A 217 -2.91 7.57 13.50
C MET A 217 -2.74 6.90 12.13
N GLY A 218 -3.39 7.44 11.10
CA GLY A 218 -3.25 6.95 9.72
C GLY A 218 -1.91 7.32 9.08
N GLN A 219 -1.57 6.64 7.98
CA GLN A 219 -0.30 6.84 7.29
C GLN A 219 -0.14 8.24 6.67
N HIS A 220 -1.23 8.95 6.35
CA HIS A 220 -1.16 10.33 5.88
C HIS A 220 -1.20 11.34 7.04
N GLY A 221 -1.26 10.88 8.30
CA GLY A 221 -1.48 11.72 9.46
C GLY A 221 -2.95 12.01 9.74
N GLU A 222 -3.87 11.21 9.18
CA GLU A 222 -5.28 11.28 9.52
C GLU A 222 -5.47 10.93 11.00
N GLY A 223 -6.20 11.79 11.71
CA GLY A 223 -6.63 11.51 13.06
C GLY A 223 -7.66 10.39 13.11
N GLY A 224 -8.12 10.07 14.31
CA GLY A 224 -9.07 8.99 14.56
C GLY A 224 -8.51 7.90 15.46
N GLY A 225 -7.26 8.07 15.92
CA GLY A 225 -6.68 7.29 17.00
C GLY A 225 -6.92 7.89 18.39
N ASP A 226 -6.37 7.23 19.40
CA ASP A 226 -6.39 7.66 20.79
C ASP A 226 -5.21 8.57 21.11
N ARG A 227 -5.50 9.86 21.30
CA ARG A 227 -4.51 10.87 21.70
C ARG A 227 -4.31 10.86 23.20
N GLN A 228 -3.07 10.70 23.60
CA GLN A 228 -2.71 10.56 24.99
C GLN A 228 -1.34 11.16 25.29
N LYS A 229 -1.01 11.29 26.57
CA LYS A 229 0.34 11.66 26.99
C LYS A 229 1.35 10.61 26.52
N MET A 230 2.55 11.06 26.21
CA MET A 230 3.66 10.20 25.84
C MET A 230 3.89 9.14 26.93
N LYS A 231 3.86 7.88 26.52
CA LYS A 231 4.15 6.72 27.36
C LYS A 231 5.57 6.20 27.11
N SER A 232 6.05 5.31 27.97
CA SER A 232 7.25 4.53 27.69
C SER A 232 7.03 3.58 26.49
N ALA A 233 8.12 3.09 25.92
CA ALA A 233 8.07 2.10 24.85
C ALA A 233 7.34 0.82 25.29
N ASP A 234 7.61 0.33 26.51
CA ASP A 234 6.99 -0.89 27.05
C ASP A 234 5.48 -0.73 27.22
N GLU A 235 5.03 0.38 27.81
CA GLU A 235 3.60 0.67 27.95
C GLU A 235 2.91 0.80 26.59
N THR A 236 3.58 1.43 25.61
CA THR A 236 3.03 1.60 24.26
C THR A 236 2.94 0.26 23.53
N ALA A 237 3.99 -0.58 23.64
CA ALA A 237 4.02 -1.90 23.05
C ALA A 237 2.91 -2.80 23.62
N ILE A 238 2.71 -2.79 24.94
CA ILE A 238 1.62 -3.53 25.59
C ILE A 238 0.26 -3.10 25.03
N LEU A 239 -0.02 -1.79 24.99
CA LEU A 239 -1.28 -1.26 24.45
C LEU A 239 -1.52 -1.68 23.01
N MET A 240 -0.50 -1.56 22.15
CA MET A 240 -0.61 -1.93 20.74
C MET A 240 -0.79 -3.44 20.56
N SER A 241 -0.01 -4.25 21.27
CA SER A 241 -0.11 -5.71 21.22
C SER A 241 -1.46 -6.21 21.72
N ASP A 242 -2.00 -5.65 22.80
CA ASP A 242 -3.31 -6.02 23.32
C ASP A 242 -4.43 -5.77 22.29
N LEU A 243 -4.37 -4.65 21.56
CA LEU A 243 -5.31 -4.34 20.48
C LEU A 243 -5.21 -5.37 19.34
N LEU A 244 -4.00 -5.75 18.93
CA LEU A 244 -3.79 -6.74 17.87
C LEU A 244 -4.24 -8.14 18.29
N ILE A 245 -3.89 -8.56 19.51
CA ILE A 245 -4.29 -9.86 20.07
C ILE A 245 -5.81 -9.95 20.15
N ALA A 246 -6.46 -8.91 20.66
CA ALA A 246 -7.92 -8.87 20.76
C ALA A 246 -8.58 -8.90 19.37
N ASP A 247 -8.04 -8.15 18.40
CA ASP A 247 -8.61 -8.10 17.05
C ASP A 247 -8.53 -9.43 16.31
N LEU A 248 -7.40 -10.12 16.43
CA LEU A 248 -7.15 -11.42 15.81
C LEU A 248 -7.70 -12.59 16.63
N ASN A 249 -8.17 -12.35 17.86
CA ASN A 249 -8.53 -13.38 18.84
C ASN A 249 -7.41 -14.40 19.06
N LEU A 250 -6.15 -13.92 19.12
CA LEU A 250 -4.99 -14.81 19.19
C LEU A 250 -5.00 -15.64 20.46
N CYS A 251 -4.59 -16.90 20.30
CA CYS A 251 -4.47 -17.87 21.38
C CYS A 251 -3.01 -18.29 21.60
N ALA A 252 -2.70 -18.69 22.83
CA ALA A 252 -1.35 -19.18 23.16
C ALA A 252 -0.99 -20.41 22.32
N GLY A 253 0.20 -20.39 21.71
CA GLY A 253 0.71 -21.47 20.85
C GLY A 253 0.47 -21.26 19.35
N GLU A 254 -0.24 -20.20 18.95
CA GLU A 254 -0.39 -19.84 17.55
C GLU A 254 0.92 -19.28 16.96
N THR A 255 1.12 -19.52 15.67
CA THR A 255 2.25 -18.96 14.92
C THR A 255 1.78 -17.71 14.20
N ILE A 256 2.44 -16.59 14.46
CA ILE A 256 2.13 -15.30 13.85
C ILE A 256 3.36 -14.76 13.12
N MET A 257 3.10 -13.90 12.13
CA MET A 257 4.12 -13.07 11.50
C MET A 257 4.01 -11.66 12.09
N VAL A 258 5.13 -11.13 12.61
CA VAL A 258 5.25 -9.77 13.17
C VAL A 258 6.28 -8.99 12.38
#